data_AF-A0A8T5FSI2-F1
#
_entry.id   AF-A0A8T5FSI2-F1
#
_cell.length_a   1.000
_cell.length_b   1.000
_cell.length_c   1.000
_cell.angle_alpha   90.00
_cell.angle_beta   90.00
_cell.angle_gamma   90.00
#
_symmetry.space_group_name_H-M   'P 1'
#
loop_
_entity.id
_entity.type
_entity.pdbx_description
1 polymer ?
#
loop_
_entity_poly.entity_id
_entity_poly.type
_entity_poly.pdbx_seq_one_letter_code
_entity_poly.pdbx_strand_id
1 'polypeptide(L)'
;MSERTETLMRIVVCFVSGIILHVWKALIMVFTAVNFVITLFTNRRNKELAQFSEIWNTQTYVFLRYITFVSNERPFPFVSLSKSISKFKRK
;
A
#
# COMPACT_ATOMS: atom_id res chain seq x y z
N MET A 1 18.14 -4.01 17.94
CA MET A 1 17.37 -3.06 18.78
C MET A 1 16.70 -3.85 19.88
N SER A 2 16.47 -3.26 21.06
CA SER A 2 15.59 -3.89 22.04
C SER A 2 14.13 -3.82 21.57
N GLU A 3 13.29 -4.77 22.00
CA GLU A 3 11.84 -4.77 21.72
C GLU A 3 11.16 -3.45 22.15
N ARG A 4 11.64 -2.85 23.24
CA ARG A 4 11.16 -1.55 23.72
C ARG A 4 11.45 -0.43 22.72
N THR A 5 12.65 -0.41 22.16
CA THR A 5 13.06 0.57 21.16
C THR A 5 12.26 0.41 19.87
N GLU A 6 12.05 -0.82 19.41
CA GLU A 6 11.27 -1.07 18.19
C GLU A 6 9.79 -0.69 18.38
N THR A 7 9.22 -0.97 19.56
CA THR A 7 7.85 -0.53 19.91
C THR A 7 7.70 1.00 19.84
N LEU A 8 8.68 1.75 20.33
CA LEU A 8 8.68 3.22 20.21
C LEU A 8 8.84 3.67 18.76
N MET A 9 9.66 2.99 17.97
CA MET A 9 9.78 3.25 16.52
C MET A 9 8.46 3.02 15.79
N ARG A 10 7.63 2.06 16.21
CA ARG A 10 6.30 1.84 15.62
C ARG A 10 5.40 3.06 15.71
N ILE A 11 5.50 3.87 16.78
CA ILE A 11 4.74 5.11 16.91
C ILE A 11 5.16 6.09 15.79
N VAL A 12 6.45 6.31 15.61
CA VAL A 12 6.99 7.20 14.55
C VAL A 12 6.59 6.71 13.16
N VAL A 13 6.76 5.42 12.89
CA VAL A 13 6.39 4.80 11.61
C VAL A 13 4.89 4.91 11.37
N CYS A 14 4.06 4.72 12.41
CA CYS A 14 2.60 4.86 12.31
C CYS A 14 2.21 6.24 11.77
N PHE A 15 2.80 7.31 12.31
CA PHE A 15 2.54 8.65 11.83
C PHE A 15 3.09 8.89 10.41
N VAL A 16 4.37 8.61 10.17
CA VAL A 16 5.01 8.94 8.88
C VAL A 16 4.43 8.10 7.74
N SER A 17 4.52 6.77 7.85
CA SER A 17 4.02 5.86 6.81
C SER A 17 2.50 5.89 6.73
N GLY A 18 1.80 6.02 7.87
CA GLY A 18 0.34 6.09 7.89
C GLY A 18 -0.20 7.32 7.16
N ILE A 19 0.37 8.51 7.38
CA ILE A 19 -0.03 9.73 6.66
C ILE A 19 0.22 9.58 5.16
N ILE A 20 1.40 9.10 4.76
CA ILE A 20 1.75 8.91 3.35
C ILE A 20 0.78 7.94 2.68
N LEU A 21 0.52 6.78 3.28
CA LEU A 21 -0.40 5.79 2.74
C LEU A 21 -1.85 6.28 2.72
N HIS A 22 -2.24 7.13 3.68
CA HIS A 22 -3.56 7.75 3.71
C HIS A 22 -3.76 8.75 2.56
N VAL A 23 -2.77 9.61 2.28
CA VAL A 23 -2.81 10.52 1.14
C VAL A 23 -2.80 9.73 -0.18
N TRP A 24 -1.96 8.69 -0.28
CA TRP A 24 -1.94 7.82 -1.46
C TRP A 24 -3.29 7.10 -1.66
N LYS A 25 -3.96 6.68 -0.58
CA LYS A 25 -5.32 6.09 -0.65
C LYS A 25 -6.31 7.03 -1.36
N ALA A 26 -6.23 8.34 -1.13
CA ALA A 26 -7.10 9.30 -1.80
C ALA A 26 -6.93 9.24 -3.34
N LEU A 27 -5.69 9.15 -3.82
CA LEU A 27 -5.41 8.97 -5.26
C LEU A 27 -5.94 7.63 -5.77
N ILE A 28 -5.75 6.54 -5.02
CA ILE A 28 -6.28 5.21 -5.38
C ILE A 28 -7.81 5.24 -5.49
N MET A 29 -8.51 5.93 -4.59
CA MET A 29 -9.97 6.07 -4.67
C MET A 29 -10.41 6.77 -5.95
N VAL A 30 -9.76 7.88 -6.32
CA VAL A 30 -10.05 8.59 -7.58
C VAL A 30 -9.77 7.70 -8.78
N PHE A 31 -8.61 7.03 -8.83
CA PHE A 31 -8.27 6.12 -9.93
C PHE A 31 -9.20 4.92 -10.02
N THR A 32 -9.69 4.43 -8.89
CA THR A 32 -10.66 3.34 -8.84
C THR A 32 -12.00 3.79 -9.44
N ALA A 33 -12.49 4.98 -9.07
CA ALA A 33 -13.70 5.55 -9.65
C ALA A 33 -13.57 5.75 -11.18
N VAL A 34 -12.44 6.29 -11.64
CA VAL A 34 -12.16 6.45 -13.08
C VAL A 34 -12.10 5.10 -13.79
N ASN A 35 -11.39 4.11 -13.23
CA ASN A 35 -11.26 2.79 -13.83
C ASN A 35 -12.63 2.06 -13.87
N PHE A 36 -13.49 2.29 -12.87
CA PHE A 36 -14.85 1.76 -12.85
C PHE A 36 -15.68 2.30 -14.02
N VAL A 37 -15.70 3.63 -14.20
CA VAL A 37 -16.39 4.28 -15.32
C VAL A 37 -15.85 3.77 -16.67
N ILE A 38 -14.54 3.77 -16.86
CA ILE A 38 -13.92 3.30 -18.11
C ILE A 38 -14.28 1.83 -18.38
N THR A 39 -14.19 0.98 -17.36
CA THR A 39 -14.45 -0.46 -17.53
C THR A 39 -15.91 -0.72 -17.89
N LEU A 40 -16.86 0.04 -17.34
CA LEU A 40 -18.28 -0.08 -17.69
C LEU A 40 -18.55 0.17 -19.18
N PHE A 41 -17.89 1.17 -19.78
CA PHE A 41 -18.13 1.52 -21.18
C PHE A 41 -17.24 0.75 -22.18
N THR A 42 -16.01 0.44 -21.80
CA THR A 42 -15.03 -0.17 -22.71
C THR A 42 -14.90 -1.68 -22.57
N ASN A 43 -15.46 -2.26 -21.50
CA ASN A 43 -15.25 -3.64 -21.07
C ASN A 43 -13.76 -4.03 -20.97
N ARG A 44 -12.89 -3.04 -20.76
CA ARG A 44 -11.44 -3.21 -20.64
C ARG A 44 -10.97 -2.53 -19.37
N ARG A 45 -10.33 -3.31 -18.49
CA ARG A 45 -9.65 -2.79 -17.31
C ARG A 45 -8.33 -2.11 -17.70
N ASN A 46 -8.09 -0.91 -17.19
CA ASN A 46 -6.78 -0.27 -17.32
C ASN A 46 -5.75 -1.02 -16.45
N LYS A 47 -4.72 -1.59 -17.08
CA LYS A 47 -3.68 -2.41 -16.42
C LYS A 47 -2.73 -1.58 -15.56
N GLU A 48 -2.43 -0.37 -15.97
CA GLU A 48 -1.49 0.51 -15.26
C GLU A 48 -2.10 0.99 -13.95
N LEU A 49 -3.37 1.42 -13.98
CA LEU A 49 -4.11 1.80 -12.77
C LEU A 49 -4.27 0.62 -11.81
N ALA A 50 -4.49 -0.58 -12.35
CA ALA A 50 -4.56 -1.80 -11.56
C ALA A 50 -3.19 -2.08 -10.89
N GLN A 51 -2.09 -2.05 -11.65
CA GLN A 51 -0.73 -2.21 -11.11
C GLN A 51 -0.41 -1.19 -10.02
N PHE A 52 -0.77 0.08 -10.23
CA PHE A 52 -0.57 1.13 -9.25
C PHE A 52 -1.35 0.86 -7.94
N SER A 53 -2.59 0.37 -8.07
CA SER A 53 -3.40 -0.04 -6.92
C SER A 53 -2.79 -1.21 -6.15
N GLU A 54 -2.18 -2.17 -6.85
CA GLU A 54 -1.48 -3.30 -6.22
C GLU A 54 -0.22 -2.89 -5.48
N ILE A 55 0.52 -1.91 -5.99
CA ILE A 55 1.67 -1.33 -5.28
C ILE A 55 1.17 -0.74 -3.95
N TRP A 56 0.10 0.07 -3.97
CA TRP A 56 -0.47 0.65 -2.76
C TRP A 56 -1.01 -0.41 -1.78
N ASN A 57 -1.72 -1.43 -2.28
CA ASN A 57 -2.19 -2.56 -1.46
C ASN A 57 -1.03 -3.27 -0.76
N THR A 58 0.06 -3.49 -1.50
CA THR A 58 1.28 -4.13 -0.98
C THR A 58 1.90 -3.30 0.14
N GLN A 59 2.11 -2.00 -0.09
CA GLN A 59 2.70 -1.15 0.95
C GLN A 59 1.79 -1.03 2.18
N THR A 60 0.48 -0.97 1.97
CA THR A 60 -0.50 -0.95 3.06
C THR A 60 -0.44 -2.24 3.88
N TYR A 61 -0.34 -3.40 3.23
CA TYR A 61 -0.20 -4.68 3.92
C TYR A 61 1.10 -4.78 4.72
N VAL A 62 2.24 -4.36 4.15
CA VAL A 62 3.53 -4.35 4.86
C VAL A 62 3.48 -3.40 6.06
N PHE A 63 2.90 -2.21 5.89
CA PHE A 63 2.66 -1.27 6.97
C PHE A 63 1.82 -1.89 8.09
N LEU A 64 0.70 -2.53 7.75
CA LEU A 64 -0.18 -3.20 8.73
C LEU A 64 0.59 -4.29 9.48
N ARG A 65 1.31 -5.17 8.78
CA ARG A 65 2.13 -6.21 9.42
C ARG A 65 3.12 -5.63 10.42
N TYR A 66 3.73 -4.50 10.08
CA TYR A 66 4.62 -3.80 11.00
C TYR A 66 3.85 -3.26 12.20
N ILE A 67 2.82 -2.43 12.04
CA ILE A 67 2.14 -1.83 13.20
C ILE A 67 1.41 -2.85 14.09
N THR A 68 0.99 -4.00 13.56
CA THR A 68 0.34 -5.08 14.32
C THR A 68 1.32 -6.12 14.87
N PHE A 69 2.62 -5.82 14.94
CA PHE A 69 3.66 -6.70 15.50
C PHE A 69 3.81 -8.06 14.79
N VAL A 70 3.26 -8.21 13.59
CA VAL A 70 3.41 -9.42 12.76
C VAL A 70 4.79 -9.45 12.08
N SER A 71 5.45 -8.29 11.94
CA SER A 71 6.80 -8.17 11.39
C SER A 71 7.56 -7.00 12.02
N ASN A 72 8.90 -7.12 12.02
CA ASN A 72 9.83 -6.04 12.34
C ASN A 72 10.42 -5.37 11.08
N GLU A 73 10.00 -5.81 9.89
CA GLU A 73 10.34 -5.16 8.63
C GLU A 73 9.60 -3.82 8.51
N ARG A 74 10.35 -2.72 8.46
CA ARG A 74 9.79 -1.38 8.39
C ARG A 74 9.17 -1.12 7.00
N PRO A 75 8.07 -0.37 6.90
CA PRO A 75 7.46 -0.01 5.63
C PRO A 75 8.13 1.23 5.01
N PHE A 76 7.79 1.51 3.75
CA PHE A 76 8.09 2.80 3.10
C PHE A 76 7.59 3.98 3.96
N PRO A 77 8.34 5.08 4.11
CA PRO A 77 9.57 5.45 3.38
C PRO A 77 10.89 5.05 4.08
N PHE A 78 10.83 4.31 5.18
CA PHE A 78 12.04 3.93 5.94
C PHE A 78 12.91 2.90 5.21
N VAL A 79 12.30 2.17 4.27
CA VAL A 79 12.95 1.28 3.31
C VAL A 79 12.33 1.50 1.93
N SER A 80 12.93 0.91 0.89
CA SER A 80 12.38 0.94 -0.46
C SER A 80 11.04 0.19 -0.56
N LEU A 81 10.26 0.49 -1.60
CA LEU A 81 8.96 -0.14 -1.82
C LEU A 81 9.10 -1.67 -1.92
N SER A 82 8.28 -2.38 -1.14
CA SER A 82 8.22 -3.84 -1.22
C SER A 82 7.66 -4.29 -2.57
N LYS A 83 8.16 -5.42 -3.07
CA LYS A 83 7.66 -6.04 -4.31
C LYS A 83 6.19 -6.43 -4.16
N SER A 84 5.41 -6.23 -5.22
CA SER A 84 3.97 -6.55 -5.24
C SER A 84 3.69 -7.97 -4.76
N ILE A 85 2.72 -8.11 -3.85
CA ILE A 85 2.34 -9.38 -3.23
C ILE A 85 1.78 -10.35 -4.28
N SER A 86 1.03 -9.82 -5.24
CA SER A 86 0.48 -10.62 -6.33
C SER A 86 0.96 -10.12 -7.69
N LYS A 87 1.10 -11.08 -8.61
CA LYS A 87 1.13 -10.78 -10.05
C LYS A 87 -0.33 -10.82 -10.51
N PHE A 88 -0.84 -9.71 -11.04
CA PHE A 88 -2.19 -9.64 -11.61
C PHE A 88 -2.45 -10.83 -12.55
N LYS A 89 -3.23 -11.82 -12.09
CA LYS A 89 -3.71 -12.88 -12.96
C LYS A 89 -4.88 -12.33 -13.77
N ARG A 90 -4.75 -12.34 -15.10
CA ARG A 90 -5.85 -12.09 -16.03
C ARG A 90 -6.72 -13.35 -16.00
N LYS A 91 -7.95 -13.25 -15.49
CA LYS A 91 -9.03 -14.14 -15.93
C LYS A 91 -9.68 -13.48 -17.13
#